data_AF-A0A979H026-F1
#
_entry.id   AF-A0A979H026-F1
#
_cell.length_a   1.000
_cell.length_b   1.000
_cell.length_c   1.000
_cell.angle_alpha   90.00
_cell.angle_beta   90.00
_cell.angle_gamma   90.00
#
_symmetry.space_group_name_H-M   'P 1'
#
loop_
_entity.id
_entity.type
_entity.pdbx_description
1 polymer ?
#
loop_
_entity_poly.entity_id
_entity_poly.type
_entity_poly.pdbx_seq_one_letter_code
_entity_poly.pdbx_strand_id
1 'polypeptide(L)'
;MKRRITWGVLLLLTFLTFYFWMPADMYLVMPVFLGIIGGLLCFLFLVQLFADFQDIDEIKEWDSTPKYWYHKITFLFIPGAIALIIIFSMHYTTLENKELKQFGETVPATIVDGYYKSSSKSSSYKLTISYITKKGKPVRTQKEVSSEQYHAASKGQHVEVIYSTKHPSLVKILLGEEMIREFTGISSRNINLTDMSDILDMSGDSVLYTLNKISYRWSIADDDSSSYVNEHKDLYMSVTPHGSVTYVSLGENMRQMLQEIKKSGFKQDSASANAVSEGEDEGMFRLYTKGDLKLVVRTKALDMDKSSSSNETSIAAMAKMFNKEMGLVVTMFRN
;
A
#
# COMPACT_ATOMS: atom_id res chain seq x y z
N MET A 1 -4.74 -1.75 54.15
CA MET A 1 -4.75 -0.40 53.53
C MET A 1 -3.43 -0.03 52.87
N LYS A 2 -2.29 -0.03 53.59
CA LYS A 2 -0.96 0.29 53.02
C LYS A 2 -0.60 -0.52 51.77
N ARG A 3 -0.85 -1.84 51.79
CA ARG A 3 -0.59 -2.76 50.67
C ARG A 3 -1.38 -2.43 49.40
N ARG A 4 -2.66 -2.06 49.52
CA ARG A 4 -3.49 -1.63 48.38
C ARG A 4 -2.95 -0.34 47.74
N ILE A 5 -2.48 0.61 48.55
CA ILE A 5 -1.84 1.82 48.03
C ILE A 5 -0.59 1.45 47.23
N THR A 6 0.24 0.53 47.74
CA THR A 6 1.41 0.02 47.01
C THR A 6 1.03 -0.57 45.65
N TRP A 7 0.01 -1.42 45.57
CA TRP A 7 -0.45 -1.98 44.30
C TRP A 7 -1.01 -0.94 43.34
N GLY A 8 -1.72 0.07 43.85
CA GLY A 8 -2.20 1.19 43.05
C GLY A 8 -1.06 2.03 42.46
N VAL A 9 -0.01 2.28 43.25
CA VAL A 9 1.21 2.97 42.77
C VAL A 9 1.94 2.12 41.74
N LEU A 10 2.08 0.81 41.95
CA LEU A 10 2.72 -0.10 41.00
C LEU A 10 1.93 -0.20 39.69
N LEU A 11 0.60 -0.27 39.75
CA LEU A 11 -0.27 -0.23 38.57
C LEU A 11 -0.04 1.06 37.77
N LEU A 12 -0.07 2.21 38.45
CA LEU A 12 0.14 3.52 37.80
C LEU A 12 1.53 3.61 37.18
N LEU A 13 2.57 3.23 37.91
CA LEU A 13 3.95 3.27 37.43
C LEU A 13 4.17 2.33 36.24
N THR A 14 3.56 1.16 36.27
CA THR A 14 3.59 0.20 35.16
C THR A 14 2.91 0.79 33.93
N PHE A 15 1.71 1.35 34.10
CA PHE A 15 1.01 2.02 33.01
C PHE A 15 1.86 3.15 32.41
N LEU A 16 2.42 4.03 33.24
CA LEU A 16 3.28 5.13 32.79
C LEU A 16 4.56 4.63 32.10
N THR A 17 5.14 3.53 32.58
CA THR A 17 6.35 2.97 31.99
C THR A 17 6.09 2.45 30.59
N PHE A 18 5.03 1.67 30.40
CA PHE A 18 4.67 1.12 29.09
C PHE A 18 4.11 2.20 28.15
N TYR A 19 3.37 3.19 28.67
CA TYR A 19 2.77 4.22 27.83
C TYR A 19 3.72 5.36 27.45
N PHE A 20 4.57 5.84 28.37
CA PHE A 20 5.40 7.04 28.15
C PHE A 20 6.90 6.79 28.13
N TRP A 21 7.41 5.87 28.96
CA TRP A 21 8.86 5.73 29.15
C TRP A 21 9.49 4.59 28.35
N MET A 22 8.72 3.87 27.55
CA MET A 22 9.25 2.76 26.77
C MET A 22 10.18 3.25 25.66
N PRO A 23 11.44 2.78 25.60
CA PRO A 23 12.37 3.14 24.54
C PRO A 23 11.87 2.71 23.15
N ALA A 24 12.13 3.55 22.14
CA ALA A 24 11.75 3.29 20.76
C ALA A 24 12.23 1.92 20.26
N ASP A 25 13.49 1.58 20.53
CA ASP A 25 14.07 0.33 20.06
C ASP A 25 13.33 -0.92 20.55
N MET A 26 12.67 -0.86 21.71
CA MET A 26 11.91 -2.00 22.24
C MET A 26 10.58 -2.17 21.51
N TYR A 27 9.75 -1.12 21.44
CA TYR A 27 8.43 -1.23 20.83
C TYR A 27 8.47 -1.35 19.31
N LEU A 28 9.55 -0.92 18.65
CA LEU A 28 9.72 -1.09 17.21
C LEU A 28 10.02 -2.53 16.79
N VAL A 29 10.59 -3.35 17.69
CA VAL A 29 10.97 -4.73 17.37
C VAL A 29 9.82 -5.70 17.64
N MET A 30 9.10 -5.53 18.76
CA MET A 30 8.00 -6.42 19.14
C MET A 30 6.85 -5.66 19.85
N PRO A 31 6.11 -4.78 19.14
CA PRO A 31 5.07 -3.94 19.75
C PRO A 31 3.95 -4.77 20.40
N VAL A 32 3.50 -5.82 19.72
CA VAL A 32 2.42 -6.70 20.22
C VAL A 32 2.85 -7.47 21.47
N PHE A 33 4.06 -8.03 21.46
CA PHE A 33 4.60 -8.76 22.62
C PHE A 33 4.70 -7.86 23.85
N LEU A 34 5.21 -6.64 23.67
CA LEU A 34 5.31 -5.66 24.75
C LEU A 34 3.93 -5.16 25.21
N GLY A 35 2.97 -5.02 24.30
CA GLY A 35 1.56 -4.75 24.63
C GLY A 35 0.94 -5.85 25.49
N ILE A 36 1.23 -7.13 25.18
CA ILE A 36 0.78 -8.28 25.97
C ILE A 36 1.41 -8.26 27.37
N ILE A 37 2.73 -8.09 27.48
CA ILE A 37 3.41 -8.03 28.79
C ILE A 37 2.88 -6.86 29.63
N GLY A 38 2.77 -5.67 29.03
CA GLY A 38 2.27 -4.48 29.72
C GLY A 38 0.83 -4.64 30.20
N GLY A 39 -0.04 -5.19 29.35
CA GLY A 39 -1.44 -5.47 29.69
C GLY A 39 -1.58 -6.53 30.79
N LEU A 40 -0.79 -7.61 30.73
CA LEU A 40 -0.77 -8.65 31.77
C LEU A 40 -0.25 -8.12 33.11
N LEU A 41 0.81 -7.31 33.12
CA LEU A 41 1.32 -6.69 34.35
C LEU A 41 0.29 -5.73 34.96
N CYS A 42 -0.35 -4.90 34.12
CA CYS A 42 -1.43 -4.03 34.59
C CYS A 42 -2.61 -4.84 35.16
N PHE A 43 -2.99 -5.94 34.50
CA PHE A 43 -4.02 -6.84 35.01
C PHE A 43 -3.64 -7.43 36.37
N LEU A 44 -2.42 -7.95 36.52
CA LEU A 44 -1.95 -8.52 37.79
C LEU A 44 -2.02 -7.48 38.92
N PHE A 45 -1.52 -6.26 38.70
CA PHE A 45 -1.57 -5.21 39.72
C PHE A 45 -2.99 -4.72 40.00
N LEU A 46 -3.86 -4.70 38.99
CA LEU A 46 -5.27 -4.34 39.15
C LEU A 46 -6.01 -5.39 39.98
N VAL A 47 -5.84 -6.68 39.67
CA VAL A 47 -6.43 -7.78 40.44
C VAL A 47 -5.94 -7.71 41.88
N GLN A 48 -4.63 -7.53 42.08
CA GLN A 48 -4.03 -7.48 43.40
C GLN A 48 -4.46 -6.25 44.22
N LEU A 49 -4.75 -5.11 43.56
CA LEU A 49 -5.29 -3.91 44.20
C LEU A 49 -6.66 -4.15 44.84
N PHE A 50 -7.53 -4.94 44.18
CA PHE A 50 -8.91 -5.18 44.62
C PHE A 50 -9.08 -6.46 45.45
N ALA A 51 -8.47 -7.57 45.02
CA ALA A 51 -8.57 -8.87 45.67
C ALA A 51 -7.58 -9.05 46.83
N ASP A 52 -6.41 -8.42 46.77
CA ASP A 52 -5.40 -8.40 47.84
C ASP A 52 -4.96 -9.81 48.30
N PHE A 53 -4.77 -10.73 47.34
CA PHE A 53 -4.36 -12.12 47.59
C PHE A 53 -3.04 -12.17 48.40
N GLN A 54 -2.99 -12.99 49.45
CA GLN A 54 -1.83 -13.06 50.33
C GLN A 54 -0.91 -14.24 50.01
N ASP A 55 -1.48 -15.30 49.44
CA ASP A 55 -0.77 -16.53 49.13
C ASP A 55 -1.17 -17.10 47.75
N ILE A 56 -0.27 -17.87 47.15
CA ILE A 56 -0.52 -18.60 45.90
C ILE A 56 -1.60 -19.67 46.11
N ASP A 57 -1.71 -20.19 47.32
CA ASP A 57 -2.70 -21.22 47.67
C ASP A 57 -4.14 -20.66 47.64
N GLU A 58 -4.34 -19.37 47.93
CA GLU A 58 -5.65 -18.69 47.78
C GLU A 58 -6.11 -18.60 46.30
N ILE A 59 -5.13 -18.63 45.37
CA ILE A 59 -5.39 -18.67 43.92
C ILE A 59 -5.69 -20.11 43.47
N LYS A 60 -5.16 -21.13 44.14
CA LYS A 60 -5.40 -22.55 43.82
C LYS A 60 -6.70 -23.10 44.42
N GLU A 61 -7.10 -22.63 45.60
CA GLU A 61 -8.38 -23.00 46.24
C GLU A 61 -9.62 -22.47 45.50
N TRP A 62 -9.41 -21.70 44.45
CA TRP A 62 -10.40 -21.16 43.51
C TRP A 62 -11.50 -22.14 43.09
N ASP A 63 -11.18 -23.43 42.96
CA ASP A 63 -12.07 -24.46 42.40
C ASP A 63 -12.91 -25.21 43.46
N SER A 64 -12.49 -25.21 44.73
CA SER A 64 -13.09 -26.11 45.72
C SER A 64 -14.22 -25.48 46.55
N THR A 65 -14.22 -24.16 46.76
CA THR A 65 -15.38 -23.40 47.27
C THR A 65 -15.25 -21.91 46.92
N PRO A 66 -16.05 -21.34 46.00
CA PRO A 66 -16.02 -19.90 45.71
C PRO A 66 -16.73 -19.12 46.82
N LYS A 67 -16.12 -19.10 48.02
CA LYS A 67 -16.71 -18.51 49.22
C LYS A 67 -16.55 -16.99 49.28
N TYR A 68 -15.65 -16.43 48.47
CA TYR A 68 -15.29 -15.01 48.56
C TYR A 68 -15.62 -14.21 47.29
N TRP A 69 -16.12 -12.98 47.50
CA TRP A 69 -16.57 -12.07 46.45
C TRP A 69 -15.45 -11.61 45.51
N TYR A 70 -14.19 -11.61 45.97
CA TYR A 70 -13.03 -11.15 45.22
C TYR A 70 -12.57 -12.14 44.12
N HIS A 71 -12.93 -13.43 44.20
CA HIS A 71 -12.73 -14.35 43.08
C HIS A 71 -13.59 -13.95 41.87
N LYS A 72 -14.85 -13.53 42.10
CA LYS A 72 -15.75 -13.07 41.02
C LYS A 72 -15.31 -11.75 40.39
N ILE A 73 -14.71 -10.85 41.16
CA ILE A 73 -14.26 -9.55 40.63
C ILE A 73 -13.04 -9.68 39.69
N THR A 74 -12.24 -10.73 39.85
CA THR A 74 -11.07 -10.98 38.99
C THR A 74 -11.49 -11.25 37.54
N PHE A 75 -12.56 -12.02 37.33
CA PHE A 75 -13.11 -12.25 35.98
C PHE A 75 -13.64 -10.97 35.32
N LEU A 76 -14.16 -10.03 36.10
CA LEU A 76 -14.63 -8.73 35.61
C LEU A 76 -13.48 -7.89 35.01
N PHE A 77 -12.25 -8.11 35.45
CA PHE A 77 -11.08 -7.36 34.97
C PHE A 77 -10.42 -7.95 33.73
N ILE A 78 -10.76 -9.19 33.31
CA ILE A 78 -10.19 -9.81 32.10
C ILE A 78 -10.48 -8.97 30.84
N PRO A 79 -11.72 -8.50 30.59
CA PRO A 79 -11.98 -7.60 29.46
C PRO A 79 -11.15 -6.30 29.52
N GLY A 80 -10.91 -5.77 30.73
CA GLY A 80 -10.06 -4.60 30.93
C GLY A 80 -8.60 -4.85 30.56
N ALA A 81 -8.07 -6.03 30.87
CA ALA A 81 -6.73 -6.44 30.46
C ALA A 81 -6.62 -6.52 28.93
N ILE A 82 -7.60 -7.14 28.27
CA ILE A 82 -7.65 -7.24 26.80
C ILE A 82 -7.71 -5.84 26.18
N ALA A 83 -8.53 -4.94 26.73
CA ALA A 83 -8.59 -3.56 26.28
C ALA A 83 -7.24 -2.84 26.41
N LEU A 84 -6.53 -3.02 27.51
CA LEU A 84 -5.18 -2.44 27.70
C LEU A 84 -4.16 -2.99 26.71
N ILE A 85 -4.18 -4.29 26.42
CA ILE A 85 -3.30 -4.91 25.40
C ILE A 85 -3.53 -4.25 24.03
N ILE A 86 -4.80 -4.04 23.65
CA ILE A 86 -5.17 -3.39 22.39
C ILE A 86 -4.71 -1.93 22.40
N ILE A 87 -4.96 -1.18 23.49
CA ILE A 87 -4.56 0.22 23.62
C ILE A 87 -3.04 0.38 23.48
N PHE A 88 -2.24 -0.42 24.17
CA PHE A 88 -0.78 -0.37 24.05
C PHE A 88 -0.31 -0.73 22.63
N SER A 89 -0.89 -1.78 22.04
CA SER A 89 -0.55 -2.18 20.67
C SER A 89 -0.84 -1.08 19.65
N MET A 90 -2.02 -0.44 19.74
CA MET A 90 -2.39 0.69 18.89
C MET A 90 -1.50 1.92 19.12
N HIS A 91 -1.15 2.19 20.37
CA HIS A 91 -0.26 3.29 20.73
C HIS A 91 1.12 3.11 20.09
N TYR A 92 1.73 1.93 20.19
CA TYR A 92 3.03 1.66 19.59
C TYR A 92 3.00 1.73 18.06
N THR A 93 1.96 1.19 17.41
CA THR A 93 1.77 1.35 15.96
C THR A 93 1.67 2.83 15.55
N THR A 94 1.01 3.65 16.37
CA THR A 94 0.90 5.09 16.13
C THR A 94 2.25 5.79 16.27
N LEU A 95 3.07 5.40 17.25
CA LEU A 95 4.43 5.94 17.42
C LEU A 95 5.34 5.55 16.25
N GLU A 96 5.25 4.30 15.77
CA GLU A 96 5.95 3.85 14.55
C GLU A 96 5.57 4.72 13.33
N ASN A 97 4.27 4.97 13.11
CA ASN A 97 3.83 5.80 11.99
C ASN A 97 4.31 7.25 12.13
N LYS A 98 4.31 7.81 13.35
CA LYS A 98 4.83 9.16 13.60
C LYS A 98 6.33 9.27 13.33
N GLU A 99 7.09 8.28 13.78
CA GLU A 99 8.53 8.20 13.54
C GLU A 99 8.85 8.17 12.03
N LEU A 100 8.13 7.34 11.27
CA LEU A 100 8.26 7.29 9.80
C LEU A 100 7.79 8.58 9.11
N LYS A 101 6.75 9.25 9.61
CA LYS A 101 6.31 10.53 9.04
C LYS A 101 7.29 11.68 9.31
N GLN A 102 7.97 11.65 10.45
CA GLN A 102 8.88 12.72 10.86
C GLN A 102 10.33 12.52 10.36
N PHE A 103 10.81 11.28 10.36
CA PHE A 103 12.21 10.94 10.06
C PHE A 103 12.35 9.97 8.89
N GLY A 104 11.27 9.72 8.16
CA GLY A 104 11.23 8.78 7.05
C GLY A 104 11.90 9.30 5.79
N GLU A 105 12.66 8.44 5.15
CA GLU A 105 13.16 8.64 3.79
C GLU A 105 12.66 7.54 2.87
N THR A 106 12.18 7.93 1.70
CA THR A 106 11.78 7.00 0.64
C THR A 106 12.99 6.59 -0.19
N VAL A 107 13.14 5.29 -0.43
CA VAL A 107 14.18 4.71 -1.29
C VAL A 107 13.61 3.57 -2.14
N PRO A 108 14.15 3.34 -3.34
CA PRO A 108 13.80 2.19 -4.15
C PRO A 108 14.27 0.90 -3.46
N ALA A 109 13.44 -0.14 -3.56
CA ALA A 109 13.63 -1.45 -3.00
C ALA A 109 13.18 -2.52 -3.99
N THR A 110 13.63 -3.76 -3.77
CA THR A 110 13.21 -4.92 -4.55
C THR A 110 12.64 -5.98 -3.63
N ILE A 111 11.52 -6.57 -4.03
CA ILE A 111 10.94 -7.72 -3.33
C ILE A 111 11.79 -8.95 -3.66
N VAL A 112 12.46 -9.51 -2.66
CA VAL A 112 13.36 -10.66 -2.81
C VAL A 112 12.62 -11.97 -2.63
N ASP A 113 11.67 -12.01 -1.70
CA ASP A 113 10.96 -13.24 -1.35
C ASP A 113 9.62 -12.96 -0.65
N GLY A 114 8.73 -13.96 -0.67
CA GLY A 114 7.45 -13.93 0.02
C GLY A 114 7.33 -15.13 0.96
N TYR A 115 6.85 -14.89 2.18
CA TYR A 115 6.54 -15.92 3.15
C TYR A 115 5.06 -15.87 3.51
N TYR A 116 4.39 -17.00 3.37
CA TYR A 116 3.00 -17.19 3.74
C TYR A 116 2.89 -18.32 4.75
N LYS A 117 2.16 -18.08 5.84
CA LYS A 117 1.78 -19.12 6.80
C LYS A 117 0.28 -19.05 7.06
N SER A 118 -0.42 -20.13 6.73
CA SER A 118 -1.81 -20.32 7.11
C SER A 118 -1.94 -21.21 8.33
N SER A 119 -2.93 -20.92 9.16
CA SER A 119 -3.40 -21.78 10.24
C SER A 119 -4.93 -21.78 10.22
N SER A 120 -5.57 -22.74 10.89
CA SER A 120 -7.03 -22.84 10.96
C SER A 120 -7.75 -21.60 11.52
N LYS A 121 -7.02 -20.69 12.17
CA LYS A 121 -7.57 -19.48 12.80
C LYS A 121 -6.97 -18.16 12.27
N SER A 122 -5.87 -18.20 11.52
CA SER A 122 -5.15 -16.99 11.10
C SER A 122 -4.15 -17.26 9.97
N SER A 123 -4.01 -16.31 9.05
CA SER A 123 -2.96 -16.28 8.04
C SER A 123 -2.03 -15.09 8.29
N SER A 124 -0.71 -15.32 8.23
CA SER A 124 0.32 -14.27 8.29
C SER A 124 1.07 -14.23 6.96
N TYR A 125 1.19 -13.02 6.42
CA TYR A 125 1.84 -12.73 5.14
C TYR A 125 3.03 -11.82 5.39
N LYS A 126 4.20 -12.20 4.88
CA LYS A 126 5.42 -11.43 5.03
C LYS A 126 6.15 -11.31 3.70
N LEU A 127 6.69 -10.13 3.42
CA LEU A 127 7.54 -9.88 2.26
C LEU A 127 8.96 -9.58 2.73
N THR A 128 9.93 -10.17 2.04
CA THR A 128 11.34 -9.87 2.22
C THR A 128 11.76 -8.85 1.18
N ILE A 129 12.22 -7.69 1.64
CA ILE A 129 12.68 -6.59 0.79
C ILE A 129 14.19 -6.41 0.93
N SER A 130 14.82 -5.95 -0.15
CA SER A 130 16.21 -5.51 -0.17
C SER A 130 16.26 -4.10 -0.73
N TYR A 131 16.99 -3.21 -0.05
CA TYR A 131 17.14 -1.82 -0.46
C TYR A 131 18.49 -1.26 0.00
N ILE A 132 18.89 -0.13 -0.58
CA ILE A 132 20.09 0.61 -0.19
C ILE A 132 19.63 1.92 0.43
N THR A 133 20.02 2.16 1.69
CA THR A 133 19.76 3.45 2.35
C THR A 133 20.46 4.58 1.60
N LYS A 134 20.03 5.84 1.80
CA LYS A 134 20.72 6.99 1.16
C LYS A 134 22.20 7.11 1.54
N LYS A 135 22.61 6.48 2.65
CA LYS A 135 24.02 6.39 3.08
C LYS A 135 24.80 5.25 2.42
N GLY A 136 24.22 4.56 1.43
CA GLY A 136 24.85 3.44 0.72
C GLY A 136 24.84 2.11 1.48
N LYS A 137 24.21 2.03 2.66
CA LYS A 137 24.15 0.77 3.42
C LYS A 137 23.07 -0.16 2.84
N PRO A 138 23.41 -1.40 2.46
CA PRO A 138 22.43 -2.40 2.06
C PRO A 138 21.66 -2.92 3.27
N VAL A 139 20.35 -3.06 3.12
CA VAL A 139 19.44 -3.58 4.15
C VAL A 139 18.55 -4.63 3.52
N ARG A 140 18.46 -5.80 4.18
CA ARG A 140 17.52 -6.85 3.84
C ARG A 140 16.67 -7.17 5.07
N THR A 141 15.36 -7.01 4.96
CA THR A 141 14.45 -7.25 6.09
C THR A 141 13.15 -7.90 5.63
N GLN A 142 12.53 -8.64 6.54
CA GLN A 142 11.20 -9.18 6.36
C GLN A 142 10.19 -8.27 7.07
N LYS A 143 9.07 -7.96 6.41
CA LYS A 143 7.98 -7.16 6.96
C LYS A 143 6.64 -7.84 6.74
N GLU A 144 5.78 -7.75 7.75
CA GLU A 144 4.40 -8.22 7.67
C GLU A 144 3.58 -7.27 6.81
N VAL A 145 2.73 -7.84 5.97
CA VAL A 145 1.88 -7.11 5.01
C VAL A 145 0.46 -7.67 5.04
N SER A 146 -0.50 -6.92 4.51
CA SER A 146 -1.86 -7.44 4.33
C SER A 146 -1.91 -8.53 3.27
N SER A 147 -2.97 -9.33 3.26
CA SER A 147 -3.22 -10.34 2.22
C SER A 147 -3.25 -9.71 0.82
N GLU A 148 -3.90 -8.55 0.70
CA GLU A 148 -4.00 -7.81 -0.56
C GLU A 148 -2.62 -7.35 -1.05
N GLN A 149 -1.81 -6.77 -0.16
CA GLN A 149 -0.44 -6.35 -0.48
C GLN A 149 0.44 -7.54 -0.87
N TYR A 150 0.27 -8.69 -0.22
CA TYR A 150 1.02 -9.90 -0.54
C TYR A 150 0.68 -10.44 -1.93
N HIS A 151 -0.60 -10.48 -2.30
CA HIS A 151 -1.03 -10.96 -3.61
C HIS A 151 -0.74 -9.97 -4.74
N ALA A 152 -0.67 -8.67 -4.44
CA ALA A 152 -0.25 -7.64 -5.39
C ALA A 152 1.28 -7.61 -5.59
N ALA A 153 2.05 -8.26 -4.71
CA ALA A 153 3.49 -8.26 -4.73
C ALA A 153 4.05 -9.45 -5.52
N SER A 154 5.06 -9.19 -6.36
CA SER A 154 5.81 -10.23 -7.09
C SER A 154 7.29 -10.22 -6.74
N LYS A 155 7.93 -11.38 -6.76
CA LYS A 155 9.38 -11.48 -6.59
C LYS A 155 10.09 -10.78 -7.75
N GLY A 156 11.11 -9.98 -7.43
CA GLY A 156 11.83 -9.14 -8.37
C GLY A 156 11.17 -7.78 -8.62
N GLN A 157 9.94 -7.56 -8.14
CA GLN A 157 9.25 -6.29 -8.34
C GLN A 157 9.97 -5.14 -7.63
N HIS A 158 10.13 -4.03 -8.35
CA HIS A 158 10.60 -2.77 -7.80
C HIS A 158 9.46 -2.09 -7.05
N VAL A 159 9.74 -1.75 -5.79
CA VAL A 159 8.81 -1.05 -4.90
C VAL A 159 9.55 0.05 -4.18
N GLU A 160 8.83 0.96 -3.57
CA GLU A 160 9.45 1.93 -2.68
C GLU A 160 9.17 1.58 -1.23
N VAL A 161 10.13 1.91 -0.39
CA VAL A 161 10.04 1.73 1.04
C VAL A 161 10.36 3.05 1.72
N ILE A 162 9.66 3.33 2.82
CA ILE A 162 9.99 4.42 3.72
C ILE A 162 10.68 3.83 4.95
N TYR A 163 11.88 4.33 5.27
CA TYR A 163 12.62 3.88 6.46
C TYR A 163 12.96 5.06 7.37
N SER A 164 12.99 4.84 8.69
CA SER A 164 13.43 5.88 9.63
C SER A 164 14.94 6.06 9.57
N THR A 165 15.39 7.29 9.39
CA THR A 165 16.82 7.65 9.43
C THR A 165 17.44 7.48 10.82
N LYS A 166 16.62 7.51 11.88
CA LYS A 166 17.05 7.24 13.26
C LYS A 166 17.08 5.76 13.59
N HIS A 167 16.05 5.02 13.14
CA HIS A 167 15.92 3.59 13.37
C HIS A 167 15.74 2.85 12.03
N PRO A 168 16.82 2.51 11.29
CA PRO A 168 16.71 1.90 9.96
C PRO A 168 16.04 0.52 9.90
N SER A 169 15.87 -0.14 11.06
CA SER A 169 15.05 -1.36 11.19
C SER A 169 13.55 -1.08 11.02
N LEU A 170 13.13 0.16 11.25
CA LEU A 170 11.79 0.63 11.01
C LEU A 170 11.64 0.99 9.54
N VAL A 171 10.96 0.12 8.80
CA VAL A 171 10.70 0.28 7.39
C VAL A 171 9.31 -0.21 7.06
N LYS A 172 8.61 0.52 6.21
CA LYS A 172 7.32 0.13 5.64
C LYS A 172 7.40 0.10 4.13
N ILE A 173 6.79 -0.93 3.56
CA ILE A 173 6.67 -1.07 2.12
C ILE A 173 5.48 -0.22 1.68
N LEU A 174 5.70 0.68 0.73
CA LEU A 174 4.63 1.54 0.21
C LEU A 174 3.83 0.76 -0.84
N LEU A 175 3.13 -0.31 -0.42
CA LEU A 175 2.26 -1.09 -1.29
C LEU A 175 0.80 -0.72 -1.05
N GLY A 176 0.07 -0.45 -2.13
CA GLY A 176 -1.34 -0.06 -2.07
C GLY A 176 -1.56 1.43 -1.85
N GLU A 177 -2.74 1.89 -2.25
CA GLU A 177 -3.08 3.32 -2.28
C GLU A 177 -3.17 3.95 -0.90
N GLU A 178 -3.61 3.19 0.12
CA GLU A 178 -3.71 3.68 1.50
C GLU A 178 -2.34 4.07 2.06
N MET A 179 -1.35 3.19 1.91
CA MET A 179 0.03 3.42 2.37
C MET A 179 0.69 4.58 1.62
N ILE A 180 0.50 4.64 0.30
CA ILE A 180 1.01 5.75 -0.51
C ILE A 180 0.40 7.06 0.00
N ARG A 181 -0.93 7.13 0.17
CA ARG A 181 -1.61 8.33 0.65
C ARG A 181 -1.18 8.71 2.08
N GLU A 182 -1.03 7.75 2.97
CA GLU A 182 -0.64 8.01 4.36
C GLU A 182 0.76 8.65 4.48
N PHE A 183 1.71 8.20 3.66
CA PHE A 183 3.12 8.62 3.78
C PHE A 183 3.57 9.65 2.75
N THR A 184 2.92 9.74 1.60
CA THR A 184 3.26 10.72 0.55
C THR A 184 2.24 11.86 0.46
N GLY A 185 1.03 11.69 1.01
CA GLY A 185 -0.08 12.64 0.83
C GLY A 185 -0.71 12.62 -0.57
N ILE A 186 -0.21 11.78 -1.47
CA ILE A 186 -0.69 11.67 -2.86
C ILE A 186 -1.81 10.63 -2.89
N SER A 187 -2.99 11.04 -3.31
CA SER A 187 -4.06 10.11 -3.67
C SER A 187 -3.76 9.51 -5.03
N SER A 188 -3.62 8.19 -5.12
CA SER A 188 -3.46 7.51 -6.40
C SER A 188 -4.84 7.33 -7.04
N ARG A 189 -5.10 7.97 -8.18
CA ARG A 189 -6.33 7.77 -8.97
C ARG A 189 -6.00 7.44 -10.41
N ASN A 190 -6.97 6.93 -11.16
CA ASN A 190 -6.80 6.68 -12.59
C ASN A 190 -6.73 7.99 -13.38
N ILE A 191 -5.93 7.97 -14.44
CA ILE A 191 -5.85 9.06 -15.42
C ILE A 191 -7.17 9.12 -16.17
N ASN A 192 -7.69 10.32 -16.30
CA ASN A 192 -8.95 10.63 -16.96
C ASN A 192 -8.69 11.49 -18.23
N LEU A 193 -9.72 11.74 -19.03
CA LEU A 193 -9.60 12.52 -20.28
C LEU A 193 -9.28 14.00 -20.04
N THR A 194 -9.68 14.54 -18.88
CA THR A 194 -9.32 15.92 -18.52
C THR A 194 -7.82 16.01 -18.26
N ASP A 195 -7.26 15.04 -17.53
CA ASP A 195 -5.82 14.95 -17.30
C ASP A 195 -5.05 14.83 -18.62
N MET A 196 -5.53 14.00 -19.56
CA MET A 196 -4.90 13.88 -20.89
C MET A 196 -4.93 15.20 -21.67
N SER A 197 -6.03 15.94 -21.58
CA SER A 197 -6.16 17.28 -22.19
C SER A 197 -5.23 18.29 -21.54
N ASP A 198 -5.08 18.26 -20.21
CA ASP A 198 -4.18 19.17 -19.51
C ASP A 198 -2.72 18.85 -19.86
N ILE A 199 -2.35 17.56 -19.94
CA ILE A 199 -1.00 17.10 -20.29
C ILE A 199 -0.63 17.46 -21.74
N LEU A 200 -1.60 17.48 -22.68
CA LEU A 200 -1.38 17.89 -24.07
C LEU A 200 -0.78 19.31 -24.19
N ASP A 201 -1.12 20.20 -23.26
CA ASP A 201 -0.68 21.59 -23.24
C ASP A 201 0.60 21.82 -22.42
N MET A 202 1.12 20.78 -21.75
CA MET A 202 2.29 20.90 -20.87
C MET A 202 3.61 20.80 -21.63
N SER A 203 4.64 21.45 -21.09
CA SER A 203 6.03 21.17 -21.47
C SER A 203 6.43 19.77 -21.02
N GLY A 204 7.27 19.09 -21.81
CA GLY A 204 7.73 17.72 -21.52
C GLY A 204 8.27 17.55 -20.09
N ASP A 205 9.09 18.50 -19.64
CA ASP A 205 9.72 18.48 -18.31
C ASP A 205 8.70 18.47 -17.14
N SER A 206 7.48 18.96 -17.36
CA SER A 206 6.44 19.05 -16.32
C SER A 206 5.56 17.79 -16.26
N VAL A 207 5.60 16.94 -17.29
CA VAL A 207 4.67 15.81 -17.43
C VAL A 207 4.89 14.78 -16.32
N LEU A 208 6.13 14.36 -16.06
CA LEU A 208 6.44 13.38 -15.02
C LEU A 208 5.96 13.84 -13.63
N TYR A 209 6.14 15.12 -13.34
CA TYR A 209 5.73 15.72 -12.08
C TYR A 209 4.20 15.74 -11.94
N THR A 210 3.49 16.12 -13.01
CA THR A 210 2.02 16.09 -13.05
C THR A 210 1.48 14.66 -12.92
N LEU A 211 2.06 13.70 -13.65
CA LEU A 211 1.68 12.30 -13.58
C LEU A 211 1.81 11.75 -12.16
N ASN A 212 2.92 12.05 -11.47
CA ASN A 212 3.14 11.66 -10.08
C ASN A 212 2.21 12.36 -9.06
N LYS A 213 1.58 13.50 -9.41
CA LYS A 213 0.49 14.09 -8.62
C LYS A 213 -0.84 13.35 -8.77
N ILE A 214 -1.08 12.75 -9.94
CA ILE A 214 -2.33 12.03 -10.25
C ILE A 214 -2.27 10.59 -9.71
N SER A 215 -1.19 9.90 -10.03
CA SER A 215 -0.92 8.54 -9.58
C SER A 215 0.55 8.42 -9.26
N TYR A 216 0.89 8.02 -8.05
CA TYR A 216 2.29 7.91 -7.65
C TYR A 216 3.02 6.80 -8.45
N ARG A 217 4.35 6.94 -8.62
CA ARG A 217 5.26 6.00 -9.30
C ARG A 217 5.20 5.98 -10.83
N TRP A 218 5.03 7.12 -11.45
CA TRP A 218 5.45 7.25 -12.84
C TRP A 218 6.96 7.41 -12.90
N SER A 219 7.57 6.69 -13.83
CA SER A 219 8.96 6.85 -14.25
C SER A 219 9.03 7.05 -15.76
N ILE A 220 10.16 7.58 -16.23
CA ILE A 220 10.46 7.65 -17.67
C ILE A 220 10.86 6.24 -18.14
N ALA A 221 10.41 5.83 -19.32
CA ALA A 221 10.84 4.57 -19.93
C ALA A 221 12.31 4.66 -20.35
N ASP A 222 13.08 3.59 -20.17
CA ASP A 222 14.54 3.58 -20.37
C ASP A 222 14.99 4.08 -21.76
N ASP A 223 14.17 3.85 -22.79
CA ASP A 223 14.52 4.11 -24.19
C ASP A 223 13.97 5.46 -24.74
N ASP A 224 13.11 6.16 -23.99
CA ASP A 224 12.40 7.33 -24.54
C ASP A 224 11.95 8.34 -23.46
N SER A 225 12.50 9.55 -23.53
CA SER A 225 12.16 10.69 -22.66
C SER A 225 10.70 11.16 -22.75
N SER A 226 9.99 10.75 -23.80
CA SER A 226 8.59 11.08 -24.03
C SER A 226 7.63 9.97 -23.59
N SER A 227 8.16 8.86 -23.08
CA SER A 227 7.40 7.71 -22.62
C SER A 227 7.49 7.56 -21.10
N TYR A 228 6.35 7.27 -20.49
CA TYR A 228 6.17 7.16 -19.05
C TYR A 228 5.49 5.83 -18.70
N VAL A 229 5.97 5.19 -17.65
CA VAL A 229 5.48 3.88 -17.19
C VAL A 229 5.07 3.97 -15.73
N ASN A 230 3.95 3.34 -15.38
CA ASN A 230 3.58 3.03 -14.01
C ASN A 230 3.42 1.52 -13.89
N GLU A 231 4.52 0.84 -13.56
CA GLU A 231 4.57 -0.62 -13.43
C GLU A 231 3.57 -1.15 -12.39
N HIS A 232 3.27 -0.35 -11.37
CA HIS A 232 2.37 -0.77 -10.30
C HIS A 232 0.91 -0.87 -10.75
N LYS A 233 0.48 -0.01 -11.68
CA LYS A 233 -0.91 0.04 -12.16
C LYS A 233 -1.08 -0.53 -13.57
N ASP A 234 -0.03 -1.11 -14.13
CA ASP A 234 0.04 -1.55 -15.53
C ASP A 234 -0.40 -0.43 -16.50
N LEU A 235 0.12 0.79 -16.29
CA LEU A 235 -0.20 1.94 -17.11
C LEU A 235 1.02 2.39 -17.90
N TYR A 236 0.75 2.88 -19.10
CA TYR A 236 1.75 3.50 -19.96
C TYR A 236 1.18 4.79 -20.57
N MET A 237 2.02 5.81 -20.69
CA MET A 237 1.67 7.05 -21.37
C MET A 237 2.84 7.52 -22.24
N SER A 238 2.58 7.86 -23.50
CA SER A 238 3.53 8.55 -24.37
C SER A 238 3.00 9.94 -24.69
N VAL A 239 3.85 10.95 -24.56
CA VAL A 239 3.48 12.36 -24.73
C VAL A 239 4.40 13.00 -25.73
N THR A 240 3.88 13.34 -26.91
CA THR A 240 4.53 14.25 -27.84
C THR A 240 4.06 15.66 -27.51
N PRO A 241 4.91 16.55 -26.97
CA PRO A 241 4.51 17.90 -26.56
C PRO A 241 3.81 18.65 -27.69
N HIS A 242 2.66 19.26 -27.39
CA HIS A 242 1.79 19.96 -28.36
C HIS A 242 1.32 19.12 -29.56
N GLY A 243 1.57 17.81 -29.57
CA GLY A 243 1.23 16.91 -30.66
C GLY A 243 0.14 15.93 -30.25
N SER A 244 0.49 14.97 -29.40
CA SER A 244 -0.44 13.93 -28.97
C SER A 244 -0.08 13.33 -27.61
N VAL A 245 -1.10 12.87 -26.89
CA VAL A 245 -0.96 12.07 -25.67
C VAL A 245 -1.61 10.70 -25.92
N THR A 246 -0.80 9.65 -25.87
CA THR A 246 -1.26 8.26 -25.96
C THR A 246 -1.24 7.64 -24.58
N TYR A 247 -2.37 7.16 -24.10
CA TYR A 247 -2.53 6.45 -22.84
C TYR A 247 -2.95 5.01 -23.09
N VAL A 248 -2.26 4.07 -22.46
CA VAL A 248 -2.56 2.64 -22.53
C VAL A 248 -3.02 2.16 -21.16
N SER A 249 -4.19 1.56 -21.13
CA SER A 249 -4.79 0.99 -19.91
C SER A 249 -5.23 -0.45 -20.12
N LEU A 250 -5.10 -1.23 -19.06
CA LEU A 250 -5.36 -2.68 -19.05
C LEU A 250 -6.42 -3.02 -18.00
N GLY A 251 -7.13 -4.14 -18.19
CA GLY A 251 -8.06 -4.70 -17.19
C GLY A 251 -9.19 -3.74 -16.78
N GLU A 252 -9.33 -3.48 -15.48
CA GLU A 252 -10.40 -2.61 -14.96
C GLU A 252 -10.27 -1.15 -15.42
N ASN A 253 -9.03 -0.66 -15.56
CA ASN A 253 -8.73 0.71 -16.01
C ASN A 253 -9.26 0.95 -17.44
N MET A 254 -9.19 -0.07 -18.31
CA MET A 254 -9.80 -0.03 -19.64
C MET A 254 -11.32 0.20 -19.57
N ARG A 255 -12.02 -0.54 -18.70
CA ARG A 255 -13.49 -0.43 -18.58
C ARG A 255 -13.91 0.95 -18.09
N GLN A 256 -13.16 1.50 -17.13
CA GLN A 256 -13.41 2.85 -16.59
C GLN A 256 -13.19 3.93 -17.65
N MET A 257 -12.08 3.86 -18.39
CA MET A 257 -11.76 4.79 -19.47
C MET A 257 -12.83 4.77 -20.59
N LEU A 258 -13.29 3.59 -21.00
CA LEU A 258 -14.39 3.48 -21.99
C LEU A 258 -15.71 4.11 -21.50
N GLN A 259 -16.03 3.97 -20.22
CA GLN A 259 -17.22 4.62 -19.64
C GLN A 259 -17.06 6.14 -19.59
N GLU A 260 -15.87 6.62 -19.28
CA GLU A 260 -15.56 8.05 -19.27
C GLU A 260 -15.70 8.67 -20.67
N ILE A 261 -15.13 8.04 -21.69
CA ILE A 261 -15.24 8.48 -23.09
C ILE A 261 -16.72 8.66 -23.48
N LYS A 262 -17.57 7.69 -23.14
CA LYS A 262 -19.02 7.79 -23.41
C LYS A 262 -19.71 8.95 -22.68
N LYS A 263 -19.25 9.32 -21.48
CA LYS A 263 -19.85 10.38 -20.65
C LYS A 263 -19.26 11.76 -20.91
N SER A 264 -18.08 11.84 -21.52
CA SER A 264 -17.28 13.05 -21.66
C SER A 264 -17.81 14.05 -22.72
N GLY A 265 -18.90 13.73 -23.42
CA GLY A 265 -19.49 14.58 -24.46
C GLY A 265 -18.77 14.51 -25.81
N PHE A 266 -17.79 13.61 -25.95
CA PHE A 266 -17.16 13.29 -27.22
C PHE A 266 -18.15 12.58 -28.15
N LYS A 267 -18.26 13.08 -29.39
CA LYS A 267 -19.15 12.51 -30.41
C LYS A 267 -18.35 11.57 -31.30
N GLN A 268 -18.85 10.36 -31.48
CA GLN A 268 -18.23 9.39 -32.39
C GLN A 268 -18.41 9.87 -33.84
N ASP A 269 -17.34 9.83 -34.62
CA ASP A 269 -17.39 10.18 -36.04
C ASP A 269 -18.13 9.08 -36.83
N SER A 270 -19.15 9.47 -37.58
CA SER A 270 -20.06 8.60 -38.33
C SER A 270 -19.33 7.67 -39.30
N ALA A 271 -18.19 8.10 -39.85
CA ALA A 271 -17.36 7.27 -40.74
C ALA A 271 -16.72 6.09 -40.00
N SER A 272 -16.39 6.25 -38.72
CA SER A 272 -15.81 5.20 -37.88
C SER A 272 -16.87 4.30 -37.21
N ALA A 273 -18.15 4.70 -37.24
CA ALA A 273 -19.25 3.90 -36.68
C ALA A 273 -19.64 2.70 -37.55
N ASN A 274 -19.38 2.78 -38.87
CA ASN A 274 -19.69 1.74 -39.84
C ASN A 274 -18.53 0.78 -40.12
N ALA A 275 -17.34 1.05 -39.58
CA ALA A 275 -16.21 0.13 -39.59
C ALA A 275 -16.41 -0.92 -38.47
N VAL A 276 -17.39 -1.81 -38.66
CA VAL A 276 -17.41 -3.09 -37.95
C VAL A 276 -16.31 -3.93 -38.60
N SER A 277 -15.28 -4.29 -37.84
CA SER A 277 -14.17 -5.07 -38.36
C SER A 277 -14.67 -6.41 -38.91
N GLU A 278 -14.50 -6.60 -40.22
CA GLU A 278 -14.56 -7.91 -40.86
C GLU A 278 -13.31 -8.69 -40.45
N GLY A 279 -13.30 -9.24 -39.25
CA GLY A 279 -12.21 -10.08 -38.74
C GLY A 279 -12.25 -10.18 -37.22
N GLU A 280 -12.38 -11.40 -36.69
CA GLU A 280 -12.44 -11.67 -35.24
C GLU A 280 -11.18 -11.22 -34.46
N ASP A 281 -10.09 -10.88 -35.16
CA ASP A 281 -8.80 -10.48 -34.58
C ASP A 281 -8.50 -8.96 -34.63
N GLU A 282 -9.27 -8.16 -35.38
CA GLU A 282 -9.03 -6.72 -35.48
C GLU A 282 -9.87 -5.96 -34.45
N GLY A 283 -9.20 -5.55 -33.35
CA GLY A 283 -9.80 -4.82 -32.24
C GLY A 283 -10.57 -3.56 -32.65
N MET A 284 -11.45 -3.10 -31.74
CA MET A 284 -12.26 -1.90 -31.89
C MET A 284 -11.39 -0.71 -32.29
N PHE A 285 -11.73 0.01 -33.37
CA PHE A 285 -11.15 1.32 -33.72
C PHE A 285 -12.26 2.37 -33.82
N ARG A 286 -12.15 3.45 -33.05
CA ARG A 286 -13.16 4.52 -33.02
C ARG A 286 -12.51 5.89 -32.93
N LEU A 287 -13.01 6.83 -33.74
CA LEU A 287 -12.63 8.23 -33.66
C LEU A 287 -13.74 9.02 -32.98
N TYR A 288 -13.38 9.81 -31.98
CA TYR A 288 -14.29 10.74 -31.33
C TYR A 288 -13.78 12.18 -31.44
N THR A 289 -14.72 13.12 -31.45
CA THR A 289 -14.44 14.56 -31.57
C THR A 289 -15.17 15.36 -30.49
N LYS A 290 -14.50 16.39 -29.96
CA LYS A 290 -15.09 17.36 -29.03
C LYS A 290 -14.35 18.70 -29.16
N GLY A 291 -14.95 19.65 -29.89
CA GLY A 291 -14.30 20.92 -30.18
C GLY A 291 -13.08 20.73 -31.09
N ASP A 292 -11.92 21.21 -30.65
CA ASP A 292 -10.60 21.05 -31.28
C ASP A 292 -9.91 19.72 -30.94
N LEU A 293 -10.42 18.99 -29.94
CA LEU A 293 -9.86 17.71 -29.50
C LEU A 293 -10.39 16.54 -30.32
N LYS A 294 -9.47 15.68 -30.72
CA LYS A 294 -9.72 14.38 -31.34
C LYS A 294 -9.21 13.26 -30.43
N LEU A 295 -9.97 12.18 -30.38
CA LEU A 295 -9.66 11.00 -29.59
C LEU A 295 -9.73 9.75 -30.48
N VAL A 296 -8.61 9.09 -30.67
CA VAL A 296 -8.54 7.77 -31.32
C VAL A 296 -8.49 6.72 -30.24
N VAL A 297 -9.48 5.82 -30.25
CA VAL A 297 -9.62 4.74 -29.29
C VAL A 297 -9.46 3.45 -30.03
N ARG A 298 -8.47 2.64 -29.64
CA ARG A 298 -8.32 1.29 -30.18
C ARG A 298 -8.05 0.24 -29.12
N THR A 299 -8.61 -0.96 -29.29
CA THR A 299 -8.17 -2.14 -28.52
C THR A 299 -7.12 -2.88 -29.33
N LYS A 300 -6.02 -3.26 -28.71
CA LYS A 300 -4.96 -4.03 -29.36
C LYS A 300 -4.71 -5.31 -28.57
N ALA A 301 -4.73 -6.45 -29.27
CA ALA A 301 -4.19 -7.70 -28.75
C ALA A 301 -2.67 -7.53 -28.57
N LEU A 302 -2.18 -7.87 -27.39
CA LEU A 302 -0.77 -7.70 -27.06
C LEU A 302 -0.07 -9.05 -27.28
N ASP A 303 0.58 -9.20 -28.44
CA ASP A 303 1.26 -10.45 -28.80
C ASP A 303 2.39 -10.77 -27.82
N MET A 304 2.31 -11.95 -27.21
CA MET A 304 3.27 -12.47 -26.23
C MET A 304 4.45 -13.20 -26.87
N ASP A 305 4.98 -12.71 -27.99
CA ASP A 305 6.01 -13.46 -28.69
C ASP A 305 7.36 -13.38 -27.96
N LYS A 306 7.86 -14.53 -27.51
CA LYS A 306 9.12 -14.69 -26.75
C LYS A 306 10.39 -14.49 -27.59
N SER A 307 10.27 -14.09 -28.86
CA SER A 307 11.42 -13.96 -29.74
C SER A 307 11.87 -12.49 -29.84
N SER A 308 13.17 -12.29 -29.64
CA SER A 308 13.86 -11.01 -29.74
C SER A 308 13.97 -10.58 -31.20
N SER A 309 13.23 -9.55 -31.61
CA SER A 309 13.53 -8.84 -32.86
C SER A 309 13.66 -7.33 -32.59
N SER A 310 14.71 -6.74 -33.14
CA SER A 310 15.22 -5.40 -32.80
C SER A 310 14.44 -4.23 -33.43
N ASN A 311 13.18 -4.43 -33.82
CA ASN A 311 12.32 -3.41 -34.44
C ASN A 311 10.89 -3.43 -33.86
N GLU A 312 10.76 -3.74 -32.57
CA GLU A 312 9.47 -3.73 -31.89
C GLU A 312 8.98 -2.29 -31.71
N THR A 313 7.81 -1.97 -32.28
CA THR A 313 7.07 -0.74 -31.90
C THR A 313 6.92 -0.70 -30.39
N SER A 314 6.95 0.49 -29.77
CA SER A 314 6.87 0.65 -28.30
C SER A 314 5.77 -0.18 -27.65
N ILE A 315 4.67 -0.46 -28.35
CA ILE A 315 3.52 -1.25 -27.87
C ILE A 315 3.82 -2.75 -27.72
N ALA A 316 4.72 -3.32 -28.53
CA ALA A 316 5.13 -4.73 -28.40
C ALA A 316 6.13 -4.93 -27.23
N ALA A 317 7.03 -3.97 -27.01
CA ALA A 317 7.85 -3.92 -25.81
C ALA A 317 6.99 -3.76 -24.53
N MET A 318 5.91 -2.97 -24.60
CA MET A 318 4.90 -2.84 -23.52
C MET A 318 4.15 -4.16 -23.24
N ALA A 319 3.76 -4.91 -24.28
CA ALA A 319 3.06 -6.20 -24.15
C ALA A 319 3.86 -7.19 -23.29
N LYS A 320 5.18 -7.24 -23.53
CA LYS A 320 6.13 -8.06 -22.76
C LYS A 320 6.23 -7.65 -21.30
N MET A 321 6.09 -6.37 -20.95
CA MET A 321 6.14 -5.89 -19.56
C MET A 321 4.90 -6.31 -18.74
N PHE A 322 3.71 -6.30 -19.34
CA PHE A 322 2.46 -6.38 -18.56
C PHE A 322 1.72 -7.72 -18.59
N ASN A 323 2.18 -8.71 -19.37
CA ASN A 323 1.64 -10.08 -19.39
C ASN A 323 0.09 -10.14 -19.48
N LYS A 324 -0.53 -9.33 -20.35
CA LYS A 324 -2.00 -9.27 -20.54
C LYS A 324 -2.39 -9.33 -22.02
N GLU A 325 -3.53 -9.96 -22.30
CA GLU A 325 -3.97 -10.33 -23.66
C GLU A 325 -4.52 -9.15 -24.48
N MET A 326 -5.16 -8.16 -23.84
CA MET A 326 -5.82 -7.03 -24.53
C MET A 326 -5.65 -5.72 -23.77
N GLY A 327 -5.23 -4.67 -24.47
CA GLY A 327 -5.10 -3.31 -23.95
C GLY A 327 -5.91 -2.27 -24.71
N LEU A 328 -6.40 -1.26 -23.99
CA LEU A 328 -7.04 -0.09 -24.58
C LEU A 328 -6.00 1.00 -24.77
N VAL A 329 -5.80 1.40 -26.03
CA VAL A 329 -4.94 2.51 -26.43
C VAL A 329 -5.85 3.69 -26.76
N VAL A 330 -5.65 4.79 -26.04
CA VAL A 330 -6.39 6.04 -26.23
C VAL A 330 -5.39 7.12 -26.61
N THR A 331 -5.47 7.66 -27.81
CA THR A 331 -4.63 8.75 -28.29
C THR A 331 -5.46 10.01 -28.44
N MET A 332 -5.09 11.07 -27.72
CA MET A 332 -5.70 12.39 -27.82
C MET A 332 -4.76 13.37 -28.53
N PHE A 333 -5.29 14.20 -29.42
CA PHE A 333 -4.53 15.23 -30.14
C PHE A 333 -5.44 16.39 -30.55
N ARG A 334 -4.83 17.52 -30.93
CA ARG A 334 -5.53 18.69 -31.49
C ARG A 334 -5.44 18.71 -33.01
N ASN A 335 -6.44 19.36 -33.61
CA ASN A 335 -6.48 19.65 -35.05
C ASN A 335 -5.45 20.71 -35.48
#